data_AF-A0A699RQ84-F1
#
_entry.id   AF-A0A699RQ84-F1
#
_cell.length_a   1.000
_cell.length_b   1.000
_cell.length_c   1.000
_cell.angle_alpha   90.00
_cell.angle_beta   90.00
_cell.angle_gamma   90.00
#
_symmetry.space_group_name_H-M   'P 1'
#
loop_
_entity.id
_entity.type
_entity.pdbx_description
1 polymer ?
#
loop_
_entity_poly.entity_id
_entity_poly.type
_entity_poly.pdbx_seq_one_letter_code
_entity_poly.pdbx_strand_id
1 'polypeptide(L)'
;MTNTSLNLRLTYYVEGMNHNLFSVGQFCDADLEVAFRKSTCYIRDLKGNDLLTGSRGTNLYSIILQDTNCPNPICLMAKATSSQAWLWHRRLSHLNFDTINLLSKNDIVVGLPKLKFVKDHLCSSCELGKAKRKSFHTKLTPSSKRRLQLLHMDLCGPMRVASINGERYVLVIVDDYSRYTWTHFLRSKEEYER
;
A
#
# COMPACT_ATOMS: atom_id res chain seq x y z
N MET A 1 -20.83 23.67 24.11
CA MET A 1 -19.93 24.70 23.54
C MET A 1 -19.64 24.31 22.11
N THR A 2 -19.74 25.27 21.19
CA THR A 2 -19.75 25.03 19.74
C THR A 2 -18.47 24.35 19.28
N ASN A 3 -18.63 23.18 18.67
CA ASN A 3 -17.56 22.33 18.19
C ASN A 3 -17.04 22.93 16.86
N THR A 4 -16.35 24.06 16.93
CA THR A 4 -15.84 24.78 15.76
C THR A 4 -14.51 24.16 15.36
N SER A 5 -14.51 23.29 14.34
CA SER A 5 -13.30 22.68 13.82
C SER A 5 -12.53 23.67 12.93
N LEU A 6 -11.30 24.01 13.32
CA LEU A 6 -10.41 24.82 12.49
C LEU A 6 -9.60 23.93 11.54
N ASN A 7 -9.82 24.06 10.23
CA ASN A 7 -9.13 23.29 9.21
C ASN A 7 -8.20 24.20 8.39
N LEU A 8 -6.89 24.10 8.63
CA LEU A 8 -5.89 24.80 7.83
C LEU A 8 -5.47 23.93 6.64
N ARG A 9 -5.64 24.45 5.43
CA ARG A 9 -5.24 23.79 4.17
C ARG A 9 -3.90 24.36 3.69
N LEU A 10 -3.09 23.57 2.98
CA LEU A 10 -1.77 23.97 2.43
C LEU A 10 -0.71 24.31 3.50
N THR A 11 -0.54 23.43 4.49
CA THR A 11 0.54 23.58 5.47
C THR A 11 1.85 22.99 4.94
N TYR A 12 2.96 23.71 5.14
CA TYR A 12 4.30 23.22 4.83
C TYR A 12 4.86 22.48 6.04
N TYR A 13 5.18 21.21 5.85
CA TYR A 13 5.85 20.40 6.87
C TYR A 13 7.36 20.45 6.65
N VAL A 14 8.10 20.93 7.65
CA VAL A 14 9.57 20.94 7.64
C VAL A 14 10.06 19.90 8.62
N GLU A 15 10.77 18.90 8.12
CA GLU A 15 11.33 17.80 8.93
C GLU A 15 12.42 18.34 9.88
N GLY A 16 12.31 18.03 11.18
CA GLY A 16 13.27 18.44 12.21
C GLY A 16 12.87 19.63 13.09
N MET A 17 11.72 20.27 12.86
CA MET A 17 11.19 21.29 13.77
C MET A 17 10.39 20.68 14.92
N ASN A 18 10.74 21.04 16.17
CA ASN A 18 10.03 20.60 17.38
C ASN A 18 8.68 21.30 17.60
N HIS A 19 8.40 22.36 16.82
CA HIS A 19 7.20 23.18 16.93
C HIS A 19 6.58 23.42 15.56
N ASN A 20 5.24 23.50 15.53
CA ASN A 20 4.50 23.88 14.33
C ASN A 20 4.49 25.41 14.19
N LEU A 21 4.76 25.89 12.98
CA LEU A 21 4.58 27.30 12.64
C LEU A 21 3.22 27.47 11.96
N PHE A 22 2.45 28.47 12.39
CA PHE A 22 1.18 28.82 11.79
C PHE A 22 1.32 30.09 10.96
N SER A 23 0.78 30.07 9.75
CA SER A 23 0.72 31.26 8.90
C SER A 23 -0.45 32.14 9.34
N VAL A 24 -0.16 33.40 9.67
CA VAL A 24 -1.20 34.39 10.00
C VAL A 24 -2.13 34.62 8.80
N GLY A 25 -1.59 34.65 7.58
CA GLY A 25 -2.38 34.81 6.37
C GLY A 25 -3.42 33.72 6.19
N GLN A 26 -3.09 32.47 6.53
CA GLN A 26 -4.03 31.35 6.43
C GLN A 26 -5.19 31.44 7.41
N PHE A 27 -5.00 32.07 8.58
CA PHE A 27 -6.11 32.35 9.48
C PHE A 27 -7.01 33.44 8.92
N CYS A 28 -6.43 34.49 8.34
CA CYS A 28 -7.19 35.57 7.71
C CYS A 28 -8.00 35.06 6.51
N ASP A 29 -7.42 34.21 5.66
CA ASP A 29 -8.11 33.59 4.52
C ASP A 29 -9.23 32.62 4.96
N ALA A 30 -9.18 32.15 6.21
CA ALA A 30 -10.19 31.30 6.83
C ALA A 30 -11.25 32.10 7.61
N ASP A 31 -11.36 33.41 7.35
CA ASP A 31 -12.28 34.33 8.01
C ASP A 31 -12.10 34.40 9.54
N LEU A 32 -10.86 34.24 10.02
CA LEU A 32 -10.52 34.39 11.44
C LEU A 32 -9.75 35.67 11.70
N GLU A 33 -10.06 36.30 12.84
CA GLU A 33 -9.35 37.48 13.30
C GLU A 33 -8.14 37.06 14.13
N VAL A 34 -6.94 37.50 13.73
CA VAL A 34 -5.71 37.28 14.49
C VAL A 34 -5.25 38.60 15.10
N ALA A 35 -5.18 38.65 16.43
CA ALA A 35 -4.77 39.83 17.17
C ALA A 35 -3.52 39.54 18.03
N PHE A 36 -2.48 40.36 17.86
CA PHE A 36 -1.27 40.32 18.69
C PHE A 36 -1.27 41.48 19.68
N ARG A 37 -1.19 41.16 20.97
CA ARG A 37 -1.03 42.12 22.08
C ARG A 37 0.33 41.94 22.74
N LYS A 38 0.72 42.89 23.59
CA LYS A 38 2.06 42.94 24.22
C LYS A 38 2.53 41.59 24.80
N SER A 39 1.64 40.85 25.47
CA SER A 39 1.94 39.60 26.17
C SER A 39 1.17 38.37 25.66
N THR A 40 0.20 38.54 24.77
CA THR A 40 -0.70 37.46 24.33
C THR A 40 -1.11 37.63 22.88
N CYS A 41 -1.49 36.54 22.22
CA CYS A 41 -2.16 36.56 20.93
C CYS A 41 -3.48 35.78 21.00
N TYR A 42 -4.44 36.20 20.19
CA TYR A 42 -5.76 35.56 20.11
C TYR A 42 -6.09 35.31 18.65
N ILE A 43 -6.72 34.16 18.39
CA ILE A 43 -7.35 33.84 17.12
C ILE A 43 -8.84 33.68 17.40
N ARG A 44 -9.64 34.53 16.79
CA ARG A 44 -11.07 34.66 17.07
C ARG A 44 -11.91 34.34 15.85
N ASP A 45 -13.09 33.78 16.08
CA ASP A 45 -14.11 33.71 15.05
C ASP A 45 -14.72 35.10 14.76
N LEU A 46 -15.48 35.22 13.66
CA LEU A 46 -16.19 36.45 13.31
C LEU A 46 -17.23 36.89 14.35
N LYS A 47 -17.57 36.03 15.32
CA LYS A 47 -18.50 36.33 16.41
C LYS A 47 -17.76 36.85 17.65
N GLY A 48 -16.43 36.94 17.61
CA GLY A 48 -15.58 37.44 18.68
C GLY A 48 -15.20 36.41 19.74
N ASN A 49 -15.46 35.12 19.51
CA ASN A 49 -15.08 34.05 20.44
C ASN A 49 -13.61 33.65 20.25
N ASP A 50 -12.86 33.56 21.33
CA ASP A 50 -11.47 33.08 21.32
C ASP A 50 -11.43 31.58 21.01
N LEU A 51 -10.90 31.23 19.84
CA LEU A 51 -10.69 29.83 19.42
C LEU A 51 -9.35 29.31 19.93
N LEU A 52 -8.32 30.15 19.87
CA LEU A 52 -6.98 29.84 20.35
C LEU A 52 -6.39 31.05 21.05
N THR A 53 -5.68 30.82 22.15
CA THR A 53 -4.95 31.84 22.89
C THR A 53 -3.50 31.42 22.99
N GLY A 54 -2.60 32.32 22.61
CA GLY A 54 -1.16 32.15 22.78
C GLY A 54 -0.59 33.15 23.77
N SER A 55 0.48 32.76 24.44
CA SER A 55 1.28 33.62 25.31
C SER A 55 2.56 34.03 24.58
N ARG A 56 3.02 35.26 24.82
CA ARG A 56 4.31 35.73 24.32
C ARG A 56 5.42 35.26 25.26
N GLY A 57 6.36 34.49 24.73
CA GLY A 57 7.64 34.21 25.36
C GLY A 57 8.64 35.35 25.12
N THR A 58 9.92 35.02 24.99
CA THR A 58 10.98 36.00 24.71
C THR A 58 10.68 36.84 23.46
N ASN A 59 10.69 36.21 22.28
CA ASN A 59 10.46 36.88 20.98
C ASN A 59 9.39 36.21 20.12
N LEU A 60 8.74 35.16 20.62
CA LEU A 60 7.75 34.38 19.88
C LEU A 60 6.45 34.29 20.67
N TYR A 61 5.33 34.22 19.94
CA TYR A 61 4.05 33.83 20.51
C TYR A 61 3.90 32.31 20.39
N SER A 62 3.69 31.64 21.51
CA SER A 62 3.48 30.21 21.59
C SER A 62 2.03 29.92 21.97
N ILE A 63 1.38 29.07 21.19
CA ILE A 63 0.05 28.55 21.52
C ILE A 63 0.25 27.17 22.14
N ILE A 64 -0.16 27.04 23.40
CA ILE A 64 -0.19 25.74 24.06
C ILE A 64 -1.60 25.20 23.87
N LEU A 65 -1.74 24.20 23.02
CA LEU A 65 -2.98 23.44 22.90
C LEU A 65 -3.09 22.59 24.16
N GLN A 66 -3.79 23.11 25.17
CA GLN A 66 -4.16 22.29 26.32
C GLN A 66 -5.12 21.21 25.82
N ASP A 67 -4.90 19.99 26.28
CA ASP A 67 -5.83 18.87 26.13
C ASP A 67 -7.13 19.29 26.83
N THR A 68 -8.02 19.94 26.07
CA THR A 68 -9.33 20.32 26.60
C THR A 68 -10.10 19.03 26.80
N ASN A 69 -10.68 18.85 27.98
CA ASN A 69 -11.63 17.77 28.30
C ASN A 69 -12.87 17.88 27.39
N CYS A 70 -12.70 17.66 26.10
CA CYS A 70 -13.75 17.53 25.11
C CYS A 70 -14.28 16.10 25.23
N PRO A 71 -15.60 15.90 25.44
CA PRO A 71 -16.19 14.56 25.54
C PRO A 71 -16.01 13.73 24.26
N ASN A 72 -15.65 14.38 23.15
CA ASN A 72 -15.17 13.73 21.94
C ASN A 72 -13.70 14.09 21.72
N PRO A 73 -12.77 13.13 21.73
CA PRO A 73 -11.37 13.40 21.42
C PRO A 73 -11.27 13.89 19.97
N ILE A 74 -10.88 15.15 19.76
CA ILE A 74 -10.44 15.62 18.45
C ILE A 74 -9.07 14.97 18.21
N CYS A 75 -9.09 13.83 17.53
CA CYS A 75 -7.88 13.08 17.21
C CYS A 75 -7.04 13.87 16.21
N LEU A 76 -6.00 14.56 16.69
CA LEU A 76 -4.87 14.98 15.87
C LEU A 76 -4.13 13.70 15.44
N MET A 77 -4.52 13.12 14.31
CA MET A 77 -3.79 11.99 13.74
C MET A 77 -2.46 12.49 13.18
N ALA A 78 -1.38 12.22 13.90
CA ALA A 78 -0.03 12.40 13.37
C ALA A 78 0.21 11.38 12.23
N LYS A 79 0.59 11.90 11.06
CA LYS A 79 1.03 11.08 9.92
C LYS A 79 2.48 10.68 10.16
N ALA A 80 2.82 9.42 9.90
CA ALA A 80 4.22 9.01 9.93
C ALA A 80 5.01 9.79 8.87
N THR A 81 6.25 10.17 9.20
CA THR A 81 7.19 10.67 8.18
C THR A 81 7.38 9.58 7.13
N SER A 82 7.65 9.98 5.88
CA SER A 82 7.88 9.02 4.79
C SER A 82 9.01 8.05 5.17
N SER A 83 10.13 8.58 5.69
CA SER A 83 11.28 7.80 6.18
C SER A 83 10.88 6.71 7.19
N GLN A 84 10.05 7.06 8.17
CA GLN A 84 9.59 6.13 9.19
C GLN A 84 8.60 5.09 8.64
N ALA A 85 7.70 5.49 7.76
CA ALA A 85 6.77 4.57 7.12
C ALA A 85 7.49 3.52 6.29
N TRP A 86 8.46 3.94 5.49
CA TRP A 86 9.27 3.06 4.66
C TRP A 86 10.21 2.15 5.47
N LEU A 87 10.72 2.63 6.60
CA LEU A 87 11.50 1.82 7.52
C LEU A 87 10.67 0.64 8.07
N TRP A 88 9.46 0.92 8.57
CA TRP A 88 8.57 -0.12 9.10
C TRP A 88 8.06 -1.07 8.02
N HIS A 89 7.78 -0.56 6.82
CA HIS A 89 7.47 -1.39 5.65
C HIS A 89 8.57 -2.42 5.37
N ARG A 90 9.85 -2.02 5.43
CA ARG A 90 10.99 -2.94 5.24
C ARG A 90 11.17 -3.90 6.42
N ARG A 91 11.08 -3.41 7.66
CA ARG A 91 11.20 -4.25 8.88
C ARG A 91 10.14 -5.35 8.96
N LEU A 92 8.94 -5.08 8.45
CA LEU A 92 7.82 -6.01 8.42
C LEU A 92 7.72 -6.74 7.08
N SER A 93 8.86 -7.04 6.43
CA SER A 93 8.91 -7.87 5.22
C SER A 93 8.01 -7.37 4.08
N HIS A 94 7.97 -6.06 3.87
CA HIS A 94 7.23 -5.43 2.77
C HIS A 94 5.70 -5.62 2.83
N LEU A 95 5.14 -5.66 4.04
CA LEU A 95 3.70 -5.61 4.27
C LEU A 95 3.05 -4.36 3.66
N ASN A 96 1.79 -4.48 3.25
CA ASN A 96 1.01 -3.35 2.79
C ASN A 96 0.84 -2.31 3.91
N PHE A 97 0.88 -1.02 3.57
CA PHE A 97 0.70 0.06 4.52
C PHE A 97 -0.67 0.01 5.22
N ASP A 98 -1.73 -0.45 4.55
CA ASP A 98 -3.03 -0.66 5.20
C ASP A 98 -2.98 -1.74 6.28
N THR A 99 -2.20 -2.81 6.03
CA THR A 99 -1.97 -3.85 7.04
C THR A 99 -1.15 -3.30 8.20
N ILE A 100 -0.11 -2.50 7.93
CA ILE A 100 0.69 -1.84 8.98
C ILE A 100 -0.19 -0.89 9.82
N ASN A 101 -1.09 -0.14 9.19
CA ASN A 101 -2.08 0.69 9.88
C ASN A 101 -3.03 -0.14 10.75
N LEU A 102 -3.48 -1.30 10.27
CA LEU A 102 -4.33 -2.20 11.04
C LEU A 102 -3.58 -2.77 12.26
N LEU A 103 -2.32 -3.18 12.08
CA LEU A 103 -1.45 -3.66 13.16
C LEU A 103 -1.22 -2.58 14.23
N SER A 104 -0.98 -1.35 13.78
CA SER A 104 -0.79 -0.18 14.64
C SER A 104 -2.06 0.19 15.40
N LYS A 105 -3.22 0.16 14.74
CA LYS A 105 -4.51 0.48 15.34
C LYS A 105 -4.95 -0.54 16.41
N ASN A 106 -4.64 -1.81 16.18
CA ASN A 106 -5.03 -2.91 17.07
C ASN A 106 -3.97 -3.27 18.11
N ASP A 107 -2.89 -2.50 18.22
CA ASP A 107 -1.79 -2.72 19.17
C ASP A 107 -1.21 -4.16 19.10
N ILE A 108 -1.16 -4.75 17.90
CA ILE A 108 -0.72 -6.15 17.70
C ILE A 108 0.82 -6.28 17.83
N VAL A 109 1.55 -5.22 17.50
CA VAL A 109 3.02 -5.22 17.44
C VAL A 109 3.58 -4.27 18.48
N VAL A 110 4.34 -4.80 19.44
CA VAL A 110 5.05 -3.99 20.45
C VAL A 110 6.08 -3.09 19.78
N GLY A 111 6.07 -1.80 20.11
CA GLY A 111 7.01 -0.81 19.59
C GLY A 111 6.66 -0.24 18.21
N LEU A 112 5.54 -0.65 17.60
CA LEU A 112 5.03 -0.02 16.38
C LEU A 112 4.33 1.31 16.74
N PRO A 113 4.76 2.46 16.18
CA PRO A 113 4.15 3.75 16.48
C PRO A 113 2.68 3.82 16.04
N LYS A 114 1.84 4.48 16.85
CA LYS A 114 0.41 4.73 16.56
C LYS A 114 0.22 5.89 15.59
N LEU A 115 0.81 5.75 14.40
CA LEU A 115 0.77 6.77 13.35
C LEU A 115 0.05 6.24 12.13
N LYS A 116 -0.52 7.15 11.33
CA LYS A 116 -1.05 6.78 10.03
C LYS A 116 0.09 6.67 9.02
N PHE A 117 0.32 5.46 8.54
CA PHE A 117 1.25 5.14 7.48
C PHE A 117 0.56 5.29 6.13
N VAL A 118 1.14 6.08 5.22
CA VAL A 118 0.57 6.33 3.89
C VAL A 118 1.60 5.99 2.84
N LYS A 119 1.18 5.27 1.80
CA LYS A 119 1.99 5.00 0.63
C LYS A 119 2.06 6.25 -0.25
N ASP A 120 3.22 6.87 -0.33
CA ASP A 120 3.51 8.05 -1.14
C ASP A 120 4.20 7.70 -2.48
N HIS A 121 4.93 6.57 -2.54
CA HIS A 121 5.54 6.07 -3.77
C HIS A 121 5.50 4.54 -3.89
N LEU A 122 5.97 4.02 -5.03
CA LEU A 122 6.08 2.57 -5.27
C LEU A 122 7.39 2.02 -4.69
N CYS A 123 7.31 0.82 -4.13
CA CYS A 123 8.49 0.07 -3.70
C CYS A 123 8.96 -0.83 -4.84
N SER A 124 10.17 -0.61 -5.36
CA SER A 124 10.74 -1.42 -6.44
C SER A 124 10.80 -2.92 -6.09
N SER A 125 11.21 -3.26 -4.86
CA SER A 125 11.25 -4.66 -4.40
C SER A 125 9.86 -5.32 -4.35
N CYS A 126 8.84 -4.58 -3.91
CA CYS A 126 7.47 -5.10 -3.92
C CYS A 126 6.93 -5.24 -5.33
N GLU A 127 7.23 -4.29 -6.19
CA GLU A 127 6.76 -4.30 -7.57
C GLU A 127 7.28 -5.53 -8.30
N LEU A 128 8.59 -5.80 -8.21
CA LEU A 128 9.19 -6.98 -8.79
C LEU A 128 8.69 -8.28 -8.13
N GLY A 129 8.58 -8.30 -6.80
CA GLY A 129 8.16 -9.50 -6.06
C GLY A 129 6.67 -9.83 -6.17
N LYS A 130 5.81 -8.83 -6.40
CA LYS A 130 4.34 -8.98 -6.52
C LYS A 130 3.85 -8.81 -7.97
N ALA A 131 4.75 -8.66 -8.93
CA ALA A 131 4.40 -8.58 -10.33
C ALA A 131 3.69 -9.86 -10.77
N LYS A 132 2.50 -9.71 -11.32
CA LYS A 132 1.76 -10.82 -11.93
C LYS A 132 2.00 -10.80 -13.43
N ARG A 133 2.36 -11.95 -14.01
CA ARG A 133 2.36 -12.12 -15.47
C ARG A 133 0.96 -11.81 -16.01
N LYS A 134 0.87 -11.01 -17.09
CA LYS A 134 -0.41 -10.76 -17.77
C LYS A 134 -1.08 -12.11 -18.09
N SER A 135 -2.40 -12.15 -17.92
CA SER A 135 -3.19 -13.32 -18.33
C SER A 135 -2.96 -13.60 -19.82
N PHE A 136 -2.79 -14.87 -20.16
CA PHE A 136 -2.77 -15.28 -21.56
C PHE A 136 -4.17 -15.11 -22.15
N HIS A 137 -4.26 -14.62 -23.38
CA HIS A 137 -5.53 -14.59 -24.10
C HIS A 137 -5.93 -16.01 -24.47
N THR A 138 -7.18 -16.37 -24.16
CA THR A 138 -7.76 -17.64 -24.60
C THR A 138 -7.86 -17.65 -26.12
N LYS A 139 -7.23 -18.60 -26.79
CA LYS A 139 -7.42 -18.82 -28.23
C LYS A 139 -8.77 -19.51 -28.44
N LEU A 140 -9.75 -18.80 -29.01
CA LEU A 140 -11.08 -19.34 -29.32
C LEU A 140 -11.10 -20.19 -30.59
N THR A 141 -10.16 -19.95 -31.51
CA THR A 141 -10.02 -20.70 -32.76
C THR A 141 -8.71 -21.47 -32.79
N PRO A 142 -8.71 -22.74 -33.27
CA PRO A 142 -7.47 -23.45 -33.60
C PRO A 142 -6.63 -22.60 -34.55
N SER A 143 -5.32 -22.53 -34.32
CA SER A 143 -4.43 -21.77 -35.21
C SER A 143 -4.17 -22.53 -36.52
N SER A 144 -4.29 -23.86 -36.48
CA SER A 144 -4.23 -24.73 -37.65
C SER A 144 -5.51 -24.67 -38.50
N LYS A 145 -5.36 -24.69 -39.82
CA LYS A 145 -6.43 -24.73 -40.84
C LYS A 145 -6.73 -26.12 -41.40
N ARG A 146 -5.81 -27.08 -41.22
CA ARG A 146 -5.95 -28.46 -41.70
C ARG A 146 -5.38 -29.48 -40.71
N ARG A 147 -5.84 -30.74 -40.81
CA ARG A 147 -5.31 -31.89 -40.03
C ARG A 147 -3.81 -32.04 -40.24
N LEU A 148 -3.10 -32.42 -39.18
CA LEU A 148 -1.65 -32.66 -39.15
C LEU A 148 -0.81 -31.43 -39.54
N GLN A 149 -1.36 -30.22 -39.43
CA GLN A 149 -0.60 -28.99 -39.68
C GLN A 149 0.30 -28.60 -38.51
N LEU A 150 -0.17 -28.82 -37.28
CA LEU A 150 0.55 -28.53 -36.05
C LEU A 150 0.25 -29.63 -35.04
N LEU A 151 1.31 -30.29 -34.56
CA LEU A 151 1.23 -31.30 -33.51
C LEU A 151 1.86 -30.75 -32.23
N HIS A 152 1.15 -30.87 -31.12
CA HIS A 152 1.70 -30.62 -29.78
C HIS A 152 2.13 -31.96 -29.20
N MET A 153 3.40 -32.10 -28.86
CA MET A 153 3.97 -33.33 -28.33
C MET A 153 4.54 -33.05 -26.95
N ASP A 154 4.22 -33.91 -25.99
CA ASP A 154 4.75 -33.82 -24.64
C ASP A 154 5.09 -35.22 -24.11
N LEU A 155 6.17 -35.30 -23.33
CA LEU A 155 6.64 -36.55 -22.73
C LEU A 155 6.50 -36.45 -21.22
N CYS A 156 5.59 -37.24 -20.67
CA CYS A 156 5.31 -37.29 -19.25
C CYS A 156 6.03 -38.48 -18.62
N GLY A 157 7.01 -38.25 -17.74
CA GLY A 157 7.72 -39.31 -17.02
C GLY A 157 9.11 -38.92 -16.52
N PRO A 158 9.77 -39.80 -15.74
CA PRO A 158 9.34 -41.14 -15.38
C PRO A 158 8.25 -41.15 -14.30
N MET A 159 7.23 -41.99 -14.49
CA MET A 159 6.19 -42.28 -13.52
C MET A 159 6.77 -43.06 -12.34
N ARG A 160 6.28 -42.75 -11.13
CA ARG A 160 6.68 -43.48 -9.91
C ARG A 160 6.28 -44.95 -9.97
N VAL A 161 5.13 -45.24 -10.57
CA VAL A 161 4.58 -46.58 -10.74
C VAL A 161 4.65 -46.91 -12.23
N ALA A 162 5.20 -48.07 -12.56
CA ALA A 162 5.25 -48.55 -13.93
C ALA A 162 3.87 -49.05 -14.37
N SER A 163 3.59 -49.02 -15.67
CA SER A 163 2.45 -49.71 -16.26
C SER A 163 2.55 -51.23 -16.06
N ILE A 164 1.49 -51.95 -16.42
CA ILE A 164 1.46 -53.42 -16.41
C ILE A 164 2.62 -54.02 -17.23
N ASN A 165 3.03 -53.35 -18.31
CA ASN A 165 4.09 -53.83 -19.21
C ASN A 165 5.48 -53.23 -18.90
N GLY A 166 5.60 -52.50 -17.79
CA GLY A 166 6.85 -51.92 -17.29
C GLY A 166 7.22 -50.55 -17.87
N GLU A 167 6.33 -49.92 -18.64
CA GLU A 167 6.56 -48.57 -19.14
C GLU A 167 6.46 -47.52 -18.03
N ARG A 168 7.31 -46.49 -18.10
CA ARG A 168 7.34 -45.39 -17.11
C ARG A 168 7.15 -44.02 -17.74
N TYR A 169 7.03 -43.94 -19.06
CA TYR A 169 6.83 -42.69 -19.77
C TYR A 169 5.57 -42.78 -20.62
N VAL A 170 4.90 -41.65 -20.79
CA VAL A 170 3.75 -41.49 -21.69
C VAL A 170 4.06 -40.35 -22.63
N LEU A 171 4.20 -40.66 -23.92
CA LEU A 171 4.25 -39.68 -24.99
C LEU A 171 2.82 -39.36 -25.42
N VAL A 172 2.46 -38.09 -25.34
CA VAL A 172 1.15 -37.58 -25.76
C VAL A 172 1.36 -36.71 -26.99
N ILE A 173 0.69 -37.05 -28.09
CA ILE A 173 0.73 -36.30 -29.35
C ILE A 173 -0.70 -35.82 -29.63
N VAL A 174 -0.89 -34.51 -29.77
CA VAL A 174 -2.20 -33.89 -30.00
C VAL A 174 -2.16 -33.10 -31.32
N ASP A 175 -3.05 -33.43 -32.25
CA ASP A 175 -3.28 -32.61 -33.43
C ASP A 175 -4.04 -31.33 -33.08
N ASP A 176 -3.49 -30.16 -33.43
CA ASP A 176 -4.09 -28.85 -33.08
C ASP A 176 -5.47 -28.65 -33.73
N TYR A 177 -5.68 -29.21 -34.92
CA TYR A 177 -6.91 -29.00 -35.69
C TYR A 177 -8.04 -29.92 -35.23
N SER A 178 -7.83 -31.23 -35.31
CA SER A 178 -8.85 -32.25 -35.01
C SER A 178 -8.99 -32.56 -33.53
N ARG A 179 -8.04 -32.12 -32.70
CA ARG A 179 -7.90 -32.52 -31.29
C ARG A 179 -7.73 -34.04 -31.10
N TYR A 180 -7.44 -34.78 -32.17
CA TYR A 180 -7.11 -36.19 -32.08
C TYR A 180 -5.83 -36.35 -31.28
N THR A 181 -5.84 -37.30 -30.34
CA THR A 181 -4.74 -37.53 -29.40
C THR A 181 -4.24 -38.95 -29.55
N TRP A 182 -2.95 -39.11 -29.84
CA TRP A 182 -2.24 -40.39 -29.76
C TRP A 182 -1.50 -40.45 -28.43
N THR A 183 -1.47 -41.64 -27.83
CA THR A 183 -0.71 -41.91 -26.61
C THR A 183 0.15 -43.14 -26.82
N HIS A 184 1.43 -43.02 -26.48
CA HIS A 184 2.39 -44.12 -26.55
C HIS A 184 3.05 -44.29 -25.18
N PHE A 185 3.08 -45.53 -24.70
CA PHE A 185 3.78 -45.88 -23.48
C PHE A 185 5.21 -46.29 -23.84
N LEU A 186 6.19 -45.72 -23.13
CA LEU A 186 7.62 -45.98 -23.38
C LEU A 186 8.31 -46.46 -22.09
N ARG A 187 9.27 -47.39 -22.21
CA ARG A 187 10.07 -47.84 -21.06
C ARG A 187 11.18 -46.86 -20.74
N SER A 188 11.76 -46.26 -21.78
CA SER A 188 12.87 -45.32 -21.70
C SER A 188 12.59 -44.06 -22.53
N LYS A 189 13.34 -42.98 -22.24
CA LYS A 189 13.28 -41.76 -23.05
C LYS A 189 13.89 -41.93 -24.44
N GLU A 190 14.80 -42.89 -24.60
CA GLU A 190 15.51 -43.17 -25.87
C GLU A 190 14.59 -43.74 -26.96
N GLU A 191 13.49 -44.40 -26.57
CA GLU A 191 12.47 -44.91 -27.51
C GLU A 191 11.77 -43.79 -28.29
N TYR A 192 11.82 -42.55 -27.81
CA TYR A 192 11.28 -41.38 -28.52
C TYR A 192 12.14 -40.97 -29.72
N GLU A 193 13.44 -41.26 -29.72
CA GLU A 193 14.39 -40.76 -30.73
C GLU A 193 14.55 -41.70 -31.95
N ARG A 194 13.78 -42.80 -32.00
CA ARG A 194 13.77 -43.77 -33.11
C ARG A 194 12.59 -43.56 -34.04
#